data_AF-A0A421EID1-F1
#
_entry.id   AF-A0A421EID1-F1
#
_cell.length_a   1.000
_cell.length_b   1.000
_cell.length_c   1.000
_cell.angle_alpha   90.00
_cell.angle_beta   90.00
_cell.angle_gamma   90.00
#
_symmetry.space_group_name_H-M   'P 1'
#
loop_
_entity.id
_entity.type
_entity.pdbx_description
1 polymer ?
#
loop_
_entity_poly.entity_id
_entity_poly.type
_entity_poly.pdbx_seq_one_letter_code
_entity_poly.pdbx_strand_id
1 'polypeptide(L)' 'MDWLTAYNGLLVRMGLYLLIFWPTVGYYVYRDSVKRGLSSPQLRGVTYGFLGVPGLLVYLYRKTRAETQSA' A
#
# COMPACT_ATOMS: atom_id res chain seq x y z
N MET A 1 -16.30 -4.44 30.23
CA MET A 1 -16.74 -3.46 29.21
C MET A 1 -15.60 -2.55 28.73
N ASP A 2 -14.50 -2.38 29.48
CA ASP A 2 -13.33 -1.58 29.05
C ASP A 2 -12.55 -2.11 27.84
N TRP A 3 -12.51 -3.43 27.65
CA TRP A 3 -11.77 -4.04 26.53
C TRP A 3 -12.31 -3.61 25.16
N LEU A 4 -13.64 -3.52 25.00
CA LEU A 4 -14.29 -3.07 23.76
C LEU A 4 -13.98 -1.61 23.46
N THR A 5 -13.95 -0.74 24.48
CA THR A 5 -13.66 0.69 24.33
C THR A 5 -12.19 0.95 23.98
N ALA A 6 -11.26 0.22 24.60
CA ALA A 6 -9.84 0.26 24.25
C ALA A 6 -9.57 -0.28 22.82
N TYR A 7 -10.27 -1.35 22.43
CA TYR A 7 -10.19 -1.93 21.08
C TYR A 7 -10.76 -0.99 20.01
N ASN A 8 -11.84 -0.26 20.33
CA ASN A 8 -12.40 0.77 19.45
C ASN A 8 -11.40 1.90 19.17
N GLY A 9 -10.66 2.37 20.19
CA GLY A 9 -9.61 3.36 20.01
C GLY A 9 -8.50 2.89 19.07
N LEU A 10 -8.05 1.64 19.23
CA LEU A 10 -7.02 1.04 18.38
C LEU A 10 -7.50 0.83 16.93
N LEU A 11 -8.72 0.29 16.75
CA LEU A 11 -9.32 0.05 15.44
C LEU A 11 -9.57 1.35 14.68
N VAL A 12 -10.10 2.37 15.35
CA VAL A 12 -10.33 3.69 14.74
C VAL A 12 -9.00 4.29 14.30
N ARG A 13 -7.95 4.18 15.12
CA ARG A 13 -6.62 4.69 14.77
C ARG A 13 -5.99 3.93 13.60
N MET A 14 -6.09 2.60 13.59
CA MET A 14 -5.65 1.76 12.46
C MET A 14 -6.43 2.08 11.19
N GLY A 15 -7.75 2.23 11.28
CA GLY A 15 -8.63 2.61 10.18
C GLY A 15 -8.31 3.99 9.63
N LEU A 16 -8.08 5.00 10.48
CA LEU A 16 -7.64 6.33 10.04
C LEU A 16 -6.27 6.28 9.36
N TYR A 17 -5.30 5.54 9.92
CA TYR A 17 -4.01 5.39 9.25
C TYR A 17 -4.18 4.74 7.89
N LEU A 18 -4.99 3.69 7.79
CA LEU A 18 -5.28 3.07 6.51
C LEU A 18 -5.93 4.08 5.56
N LEU A 19 -6.96 4.80 6.00
CA LEU A 19 -7.70 5.73 5.15
C LEU A 19 -6.86 6.92 4.67
N ILE A 20 -5.89 7.37 5.47
CA ILE A 20 -4.98 8.48 5.12
C ILE A 20 -3.82 7.97 4.26
N PHE A 21 -3.17 6.87 4.64
CA PHE A 21 -2.01 6.34 3.91
C PHE A 21 -2.41 5.62 2.62
N TRP A 22 -3.57 4.99 2.57
CA TRP A 22 -4.06 4.26 1.40
C TRP A 22 -4.08 5.11 0.13
N PRO A 23 -4.75 6.27 0.06
CA PRO A 23 -4.76 7.10 -1.14
C PRO A 23 -3.36 7.62 -1.50
N THR A 24 -2.52 7.96 -0.53
CA THR A 24 -1.15 8.43 -0.78
C THR A 24 -0.28 7.34 -1.41
N VAL A 25 -0.27 6.14 -0.81
CA VAL A 25 0.50 4.99 -1.30
C VAL A 25 -0.07 4.51 -2.64
N GLY A 26 -1.40 4.42 -2.76
CA GLY A 26 -2.07 4.02 -3.98
C GLY A 26 -1.79 4.97 -5.16
N TYR A 27 -1.79 6.28 -4.92
CA TYR A 27 -1.45 7.28 -5.93
C TYR A 27 0.01 7.17 -6.39
N TYR A 28 0.95 6.96 -5.45
CA TYR A 28 2.35 6.76 -5.75
C TYR A 28 2.57 5.52 -6.63
N VAL A 29 2.03 4.37 -6.22
CA VAL A 29 2.16 3.10 -6.95
C VAL A 29 1.49 3.18 -8.32
N TYR A 30 0.33 3.86 -8.43
CA TYR A 30 -0.33 4.10 -9.71
C TYR A 30 0.55 4.93 -10.65
N ARG A 31 1.05 6.08 -10.19
CA ARG A 31 1.94 6.95 -10.98
C ARG A 31 3.23 6.24 -11.41
N ASP A 32 3.84 5.45 -10.52
CA ASP A 32 5.05 4.68 -10.80
C ASP A 32 4.78 3.57 -11.83
N SER A 33 3.66 2.86 -11.68
CA SER A 33 3.25 1.80 -12.61
C SER A 33 2.94 2.34 -14.01
N VAL A 34 2.31 3.51 -14.10
CA VAL A 34 2.06 4.22 -15.38
C VAL A 34 3.37 4.65 -16.04
N LYS A 35 4.31 5.22 -15.27
CA LYS A 35 5.64 5.60 -15.79
C LYS A 35 6.44 4.42 -16.33
N ARG A 36 6.26 3.23 -15.75
CA ARG A 36 6.97 2.00 -16.12
C ARG A 36 6.28 1.18 -17.22
N GLY A 37 5.14 1.64 -17.76
CA GLY A 37 4.40 0.91 -18.80
C GLY A 37 3.89 -0.47 -18.33
N LEU A 38 3.75 -0.67 -17.02
CA LEU A 38 3.35 -1.97 -16.45
C LEU A 38 1.86 -2.20 -16.69
N SER A 39 1.51 -3.38 -17.19
CA SER A 39 0.11 -3.80 -17.35
C SER A 39 -0.61 -3.82 -16.00
N SER A 40 -1.79 -3.18 -15.90
CA SER A 40 -2.66 -3.05 -14.71
C SER A 40 -2.18 -2.09 -13.58
N PRO A 41 -1.89 -0.81 -13.87
CA PRO A 41 -1.46 0.17 -12.86
C PRO A 41 -2.52 0.46 -11.79
N GLN A 42 -3.80 0.42 -12.14
CA GLN A 42 -4.91 0.66 -11.21
C GLN A 42 -5.06 -0.48 -10.20
N LEU A 43 -5.00 -1.74 -10.66
CA LEU A 43 -5.15 -2.90 -9.78
C LEU A 43 -4.00 -2.99 -8.77
N ARG A 44 -2.77 -2.67 -9.20
CA ARG A 44 -1.59 -2.59 -8.33
C ARG A 44 -1.68 -1.42 -7.34
N GLY A 45 -2.09 -0.24 -7.78
CA GLY A 45 -2.28 0.92 -6.90
C GLY A 45 -3.31 0.65 -5.80
N VAL A 46 -4.44 0.01 -6.15
CA VAL A 46 -5.50 -0.32 -5.20
C VAL A 46 -5.05 -1.40 -4.21
N THR A 47 -4.45 -2.50 -4.69
CA THR A 47 -4.02 -3.62 -3.83
C THR A 47 -2.88 -3.24 -2.89
N TYR A 48 -1.82 -2.60 -3.40
CA TYR A 48 -0.70 -2.15 -2.55
C TYR A 48 -1.08 -0.96 -1.69
N GLY A 49 -1.95 -0.08 -2.19
CA GLY A 49 -2.51 0.98 -1.37
C GLY A 49 -3.33 0.42 -0.21
N PHE A 50 -4.17 -0.59 -0.43
CA PHE A 50 -5.07 -1.13 0.59
C PHE A 50 -4.29 -1.81 1.72
N LEU A 51 -3.09 -2.33 1.40
CA LEU A 51 -2.14 -2.84 2.38
C LEU A 51 -1.33 -1.73 3.09
N GLY A 52 -1.47 -0.46 2.68
CA GLY A 52 -0.73 0.66 3.25
C GLY A 52 0.79 0.54 3.11
N VAL A 53 1.52 0.83 4.18
CA VAL A 53 3.00 0.73 4.23
C VAL A 53 3.52 -0.68 3.91
N PRO A 54 2.95 -1.78 4.45
CA PRO A 54 3.30 -3.15 4.04
C PRO A 54 3.20 -3.40 2.53
N GLY A 55 2.15 -2.87 1.90
CA GLY A 55 1.95 -3.00 0.46
C GLY A 55 3.07 -2.32 -0.33
N LEU A 56 3.46 -1.12 0.08
CA LEU A 56 4.58 -0.40 -0.51
C LEU A 56 5.90 -1.18 -0.37
N LEU A 57 6.16 -1.78 0.79
CA LEU A 57 7.39 -2.56 1.03
C LEU A 57 7.46 -3.81 0.13
N VAL A 58 6.35 -4.55 -0.01
CA VAL A 58 6.29 -5.70 -0.90
C VAL A 58 6.45 -5.28 -2.37
N TYR A 59 5.82 -4.16 -2.76
CA TYR A 59 5.99 -3.61 -4.11
C TYR A 59 7.45 -3.26 -4.41
N LEU A 60 8.12 -2.54 -3.49
CA LEU A 60 9.54 -2.18 -3.63
C LEU A 60 10.45 -3.42 -3.60
N TYR A 61 10.18 -4.40 -2.75
CA TYR A 61 10.96 -5.64 -2.71
C TYR A 61 10.89 -6.40 -4.05
N ARG A 62 9.68 -6.54 -4.62
CA ARG A 62 9.49 -7.16 -5.94
C ARG A 62 10.14 -6.36 -7.05
N LYS A 63 10.06 -5.03 -6.96
CA LYS A 63 10.71 -4.10 -7.89
C LYS A 63 12.23 -4.29 -7.90
N THR A 64 12.87 -4.29 -6.72
CA THR A 64 14.31 -4.49 -6.58
C THR A 64 14.72 -5.86 -7.10
N ARG A 65 13.98 -6.93 -6.76
CA ARG A 65 14.24 -8.29 -7.27
C ARG A 65 14.20 -8.38 -8.79
N ALA A 66 13.21 -7.74 -9.43
CA ALA A 66 13.07 -7.75 -10.89
C ALA A 66 14.22 -6.98 -11.57
N GLU A 67 14.65 -5.85 -11.01
CA GLU A 67 15.80 -5.10 -11.51
C GLU A 67 17.11 -5.88 -11.35
N THR A 68 17.32 -6.59 -10.23
CA THR A 68 18.51 -7.44 -10.02
C THR A 68 18.57 -8.66 -10.92
N GLN A 69 17.43 -9.19 -11.39
CA GLN A 69 17.40 -10.34 -12.31
C GLN A 69 17.63 -9.96 -13.78
N SER A 70 17.59 -8.68 -14.13
CA SER A 70 17.82 -8.18 -15.50
C SER A 70 19.18 -7.47 -15.67
N ALA A 71 20.05 -7.53 -14.65
CA ALA A 71 21.43 -7.06 -14.68
C ALA A 71 22.40 -8.25 -14.71
#